data_AF-A0A495ST63-F1
#
_entry.id   AF-A0A495ST63-F1
#
_cell.length_a   1.000
_cell.length_b   1.000
_cell.length_c   1.000
_cell.angle_alpha   90.00
_cell.angle_beta   90.00
_cell.angle_gamma   90.00
#
_symmetry.space_group_name_H-M   'P 1'
#
loop_
_entity.id
_entity.type
_entity.pdbx_description
1 polymer ?
#
loop_
_entity_poly.entity_id
_entity_poly.type
_entity_poly.pdbx_seq_one_letter_code
_entity_poly.pdbx_strand_id
1 'polypeptide(L)' 'MVRMNHAFRIVGDHNAGYRIILAHSGLALTAPTAAGGAVTQAPDTGAATQRWDLVPA' A
#
# COMPACT_ATOMS: atom_id res chain seq x y z
N MET A 1 -18.22 -13.13 6.21
CA MET A 1 -17.38 -13.26 4.99
C MET A 1 -15.93 -13.04 5.39
N VAL A 2 -15.11 -14.10 5.40
CA VAL A 2 -13.67 -13.97 5.65
C VAL A 2 -13.05 -13.37 4.41
N ARG A 3 -12.48 -12.17 4.51
CA ARG A 3 -11.70 -11.60 3.39
C ARG A 3 -10.32 -12.24 3.39
N MET A 4 -9.85 -12.67 2.22
CA MET A 4 -8.54 -13.30 2.04
C MET A 4 -7.41 -12.35 2.45
N ASN A 5 -6.48 -12.84 3.26
CA ASN A 5 -5.33 -12.07 3.74
C ASN A 5 -4.26 -11.82 2.66
N HIS A 6 -4.30 -12.60 1.57
CA HIS A 6 -3.41 -12.51 0.41
C HIS A 6 -4.02 -11.77 -0.79
N ALA A 7 -5.15 -11.08 -0.60
CA ALA A 7 -5.76 -10.26 -1.64
C ALA A 7 -5.41 -8.78 -1.43
N PHE A 8 -5.00 -8.12 -2.52
CA PHE A 8 -4.64 -6.70 -2.54
C PHE A 8 -5.42 -5.97 -3.64
N ARG A 9 -5.87 -4.75 -3.34
CA ARG A 9 -6.44 -3.84 -4.33
C ARG A 9 -5.41 -2.76 -4.64
N ILE A 10 -5.04 -2.66 -5.91
CA ILE A 10 -4.10 -1.64 -6.40
C ILE A 10 -4.92 -0.48 -6.96
N VAL A 11 -4.65 0.74 -6.51
CA VAL A 11 -5.39 1.95 -6.90
C VAL A 11 -4.40 3.05 -7.29
N GLY A 12 -4.64 3.73 -8.42
CA GLY A 12 -3.79 4.81 -8.93
C GLY A 12 -3.16 4.43 -10.27
N ASP A 13 -2.11 5.15 -10.63
CA ASP A 13 -1.41 5.04 -11.90
C ASP A 13 0.10 5.29 -11.72
N HIS A 14 0.88 5.04 -12.76
CA HIS A 14 2.34 5.15 -12.74
C HIS A 14 2.86 6.59 -12.56
N ASN A 15 2.09 7.62 -12.91
CA ASN A 15 2.56 9.01 -12.79
C ASN A 15 2.47 9.52 -11.34
N ALA A 16 1.45 9.09 -10.59
CA ALA A 16 1.19 9.53 -9.21
C ALA A 16 1.53 8.49 -8.14
N GLY A 17 2.00 7.31 -8.56
CA GLY A 17 2.26 6.16 -7.70
C GLY A 17 0.97 5.42 -7.28
N TYR A 18 1.13 4.12 -7.06
CA TYR A 18 0.04 3.23 -6.68
C TYR A 18 -0.13 3.18 -5.16
N ARG A 19 -1.37 3.02 -4.70
CA ARG A 19 -1.70 2.62 -3.33
C ARG A 19 -2.08 1.15 -3.33
N ILE A 20 -1.52 0.40 -2.39
CA ILE A 20 -1.75 -1.03 -2.23
C ILE A 20 -2.62 -1.23 -0.99
N ILE A 21 -3.90 -1.55 -1.18
CA ILE A 21 -4.88 -1.71 -0.11
C ILE A 21 -5.03 -3.20 0.20
N LEU A 22 -4.76 -3.59 1.45
CA LEU A 22 -4.93 -4.97 1.90
C LEU A 22 -6.42 -5.27 2.01
N ALA A 23 -6.93 -6.23 1.22
CA ALA A 23 -8.38 -6.47 1.15
C ALA A 23 -8.97 -6.88 2.50
N HIS A 24 -8.20 -7.63 3.30
CA HIS A 24 -8.65 -8.14 4.60
C HIS A 24 -8.90 -7.06 5.64
N SER A 25 -8.12 -5.96 5.64
CA SER A 25 -8.23 -4.88 6.62
C SER A 25 -8.81 -3.59 6.05
N GLY A 26 -8.69 -3.38 4.73
CA GLY A 26 -8.99 -2.11 4.09
C GLY A 26 -7.93 -1.03 4.31
N LEU A 27 -6.80 -1.37 4.94
CA LEU A 27 -5.70 -0.46 5.21
C LEU A 27 -4.70 -0.42 4.04
N ALA A 28 -3.97 0.69 3.92
CA ALA A 28 -2.96 0.88 2.89
C ALA A 28 -1.56 0.47 3.39
N LEU A 29 -0.80 -0.19 2.52
CA LEU A 29 0.62 -0.45 2.73
C LEU A 29 1.37 0.88 2.86
N THR A 30 2.06 1.07 3.97
CA THR A 30 2.66 2.35 4.38
C THR A 30 4.14 2.16 4.67
N ALA A 31 4.98 2.87 3.94
CA ALA A 31 6.43 2.88 4.10
C ALA A 31 6.84 3.63 5.38
N PRO A 32 7.96 3.23 6.01
CA PRO A 32 8.57 4.01 7.08
C PRO A 32 9.14 5.33 6.53
N THR A 33 9.26 6.34 7.39
CA THR A 33 9.92 7.61 7.03
C THR A 33 11.45 7.52 7.12
N ALA A 34 11.97 6.51 7.84
CA ALA A 34 13.40 6.24 7.95
C ALA A 34 13.77 4.94 7.23
N ALA A 35 14.94 4.93 6.59
CA ALA A 35 15.48 3.75 5.92
C ALA A 35 15.67 2.59 6.91
N GLY A 36 15.40 1.37 6.45
CA GLY A 36 15.48 0.16 7.28
C GLY A 36 14.30 -0.05 8.23
N GLY A 37 13.33 0.87 8.27
CA GLY A 37 12.10 0.69 9.03
C GLY A 37 11.21 -0.42 8.46
N ALA A 38 10.28 -0.91 9.28
CA ALA A 38 9.28 -1.87 8.84
C ALA A 38 8.21 -1.19 7.98
N VAL A 39 7.79 -1.87 6.90
CA VAL A 39 6.58 -1.51 6.18
C VAL A 39 5.37 -1.96 7.00
N THR A 40 4.40 -1.07 7.19
CA THR A 40 3.23 -1.30 8.02
C THR A 40 1.94 -1.12 7.21
N GLN A 41 0.78 -1.25 7.87
CA GLN A 41 -0.50 -0.89 7.30
C GLN A 41 -1.17 0.19 8.16
N ALA A 42 -1.74 1.21 7.53
CA ALA A 42 -2.40 2.33 8.19
C ALA A 42 -3.65 2.78 7.39
N PRO A 43 -4.54 3.60 7.96
CA PRO A 43 -5.67 4.15 7.23
C PRO A 43 -5.21 4.78 5.90
N ASP A 44 -5.98 4.52 4.85
CA ASP A 44 -5.68 5.03 3.51
C ASP A 44 -5.94 6.54 3.45
N THR A 45 -4.88 7.33 3.47
CA THR A 45 -4.92 8.80 3.45
C THR A 45 -4.41 9.39 2.14
N GLY A 46 -3.79 8.56 1.29
CA GLY A 46 -3.15 9.01 0.06
C GLY A 46 -1.80 9.71 0.28
N ALA A 47 -1.24 9.64 1.50
CA ALA A 47 0.06 10.19 1.85
C ALA A 47 1.19 9.65 0.94
N ALA A 48 2.27 10.42 0.82
CA ALA A 48 3.44 10.03 0.02
C ALA A 48 4.03 8.68 0.47
N THR A 49 4.02 8.38 1.76
CA THR A 49 4.45 7.09 2.32
C THR A 49 3.55 5.91 1.94
N GLN A 50 2.39 6.17 1.32
CA GLN A 50 1.45 5.16 0.82
C GLN A 50 1.49 5.04 -0.71
N ARG A 51 2.39 5.77 -1.38
CA ARG A 51 2.60 5.72 -2.83
C ARG A 51 3.78 4.83 -3.15
N TRP A 52 3.52 3.87 -4.03
CA TRP A 52 4.46 2.85 -4.44
C TRP A 52 4.61 2.86 -5.95
N ASP A 53 5.85 2.82 -6.42
CA ASP A 53 6.15 2.56 -7.82
C ASP A 53 6.24 1.05 -8.03
N LEU A 54 5.47 0.54 -9.01
CA LEU A 54 5.55 -0.84 -9.44
C LEU A 54 6.47 -0.91 -10.65
N VAL A 55 7.69 -1.40 -10.43
CA VAL A 55 8.72 -1.51 -11.46
C VAL A 55 8.78 -2.93 -12.04
N PRO A 56 9.11 -3.10 -13.33
CA PRO A 56 9.42 -4.41 -13.90
C PRO A 56 10.56 -5.12 -13.14
N ALA A 57 10.56 -6.45 -13.21
CA ALA A 57 11.61 -7.30 -12.65
C ALA A 57 12.88 -7.27 -13.50
#